data_AF-A0AAD4UTX0-F1
#
_entry.id   AF-A0AAD4UTX0-F1
#
_cell.length_a   1.000
_cell.length_b   1.000
_cell.length_c   1.000
_cell.angle_alpha   90.00
_cell.angle_beta   90.00
_cell.angle_gamma   90.00
#
_symmetry.space_group_name_H-M   'P 1'
#
loop_
_entity.id
_entity.type
_entity.pdbx_description
1 polymer ?
#
loop_
_entity_poly.entity_id
_entity_poly.type
_entity_poly.pdbx_seq_one_letter_code
_entity_poly.pdbx_strand_id
1 'polypeptide(L)'
;MDMFSLAKKEFGQDDSTLFSCEALMKKGFWGLCYDQYETSLFSWSKGVDNGEIKDDKKVNMKDNKRCSTEFWRRTIRDILITISYIHVANLYRGASDSASSYVFFNGELTLIKVEYSLDDDVVKDKDSRMMQDFQDFKKILVVLLKPNEY
;
A
#
# COMPACT_ATOMS: atom_id res chain seq x y z
N MET A 1 -6.36 5.32 -21.84
CA MET A 1 -7.58 4.65 -22.35
C MET A 1 -8.30 4.17 -21.11
N ASP A 2 -9.39 4.82 -20.74
CA ASP A 2 -10.12 4.45 -19.53
C ASP A 2 -10.87 3.11 -19.75
N MET A 3 -11.29 2.48 -18.66
CA MET A 3 -11.94 1.16 -18.68
C MET A 3 -13.22 1.14 -19.53
N PHE A 4 -13.94 2.26 -19.60
CA PHE A 4 -15.14 2.47 -20.41
C PHE A 4 -14.83 2.65 -21.89
N SER A 5 -13.72 3.32 -22.23
CA SER A 5 -13.25 3.41 -23.61
C SER A 5 -12.67 2.09 -24.13
N LEU A 6 -12.16 1.21 -23.25
CA LEU A 6 -11.84 -0.19 -23.60
C LEU A 6 -13.12 -1.00 -23.85
N ALA A 7 -14.12 -0.90 -22.97
CA ALA A 7 -15.38 -1.62 -23.09
C ALA A 7 -16.19 -1.21 -24.34
N LYS A 8 -16.23 0.08 -24.68
CA LYS A 8 -16.87 0.58 -25.91
C LYS A 8 -16.20 0.03 -27.18
N LYS A 9 -14.88 -0.12 -27.16
CA LYS A 9 -14.10 -0.60 -28.31
C LYS A 9 -14.20 -2.12 -28.51
N GLU A 10 -14.23 -2.89 -27.43
CA GLU A 10 -14.32 -4.36 -27.48
C GLU A 10 -15.75 -4.86 -27.80
N PHE A 11 -16.79 -4.15 -27.34
CA PHE A 11 -18.17 -4.66 -27.40
C PHE A 11 -19.12 -3.88 -28.31
N GLY A 12 -18.67 -2.77 -28.92
CA GLY A 12 -19.42 -2.01 -29.93
C GLY A 12 -20.83 -1.60 -29.46
N GLN A 13 -20.95 -0.74 -28.44
CA GLN A 13 -22.22 -0.48 -27.77
C GLN A 13 -22.60 1.01 -27.67
N ASP A 14 -23.88 1.27 -27.98
CA ASP A 14 -24.61 2.54 -27.92
C ASP A 14 -24.88 3.01 -26.47
N ASP A 15 -25.09 4.31 -26.26
CA ASP A 15 -25.15 4.97 -24.96
C ASP A 15 -26.31 4.48 -24.07
N SER A 16 -27.35 3.88 -24.65
CA SER A 16 -28.47 3.25 -23.93
C SER A 16 -28.06 2.01 -23.12
N THR A 17 -27.03 1.27 -23.56
CA THR A 17 -26.46 0.11 -22.84
C THR A 17 -25.51 0.51 -21.71
N LEU A 18 -24.96 1.73 -21.72
CA LEU A 18 -24.01 2.21 -20.71
C LEU A 18 -24.69 2.38 -19.34
N PHE A 19 -25.91 2.90 -19.32
CA PHE A 19 -26.76 2.97 -18.13
C PHE A 19 -27.12 1.60 -17.55
N SER A 20 -27.18 0.56 -18.40
CA SER A 20 -27.47 -0.82 -17.95
C SER A 20 -26.28 -1.46 -17.23
N CYS A 21 -25.05 -1.18 -17.67
CA CYS A 21 -23.83 -1.67 -17.03
C CYS A 21 -23.64 -1.06 -15.62
N GLU A 22 -23.89 0.24 -15.45
CA GLU A 22 -23.81 0.90 -14.15
C GLU A 22 -24.85 0.34 -13.15
N ALA A 23 -26.07 0.09 -13.62
CA ALA A 23 -27.12 -0.53 -12.83
C ALA A 23 -26.83 -2.01 -12.48
N LEU A 24 -26.14 -2.74 -13.37
CA LEU A 24 -25.63 -4.10 -13.10
C LEU A 24 -24.48 -4.09 -12.10
N MET A 25 -23.56 -3.11 -12.20
CA MET A 25 -22.49 -2.93 -11.22
C MET A 25 -23.04 -2.63 -9.82
N LYS A 26 -24.10 -1.83 -9.69
CA LYS A 26 -24.73 -1.54 -8.39
C LYS A 26 -25.46 -2.74 -7.74
N LYS A 27 -25.66 -3.85 -8.46
CA LYS A 27 -26.35 -5.06 -7.96
C LYS A 27 -25.40 -6.16 -7.49
N GLY A 28 -24.09 -6.05 -7.75
CA GLY A 28 -23.10 -7.10 -7.46
C GLY A 28 -22.19 -6.79 -6.26
N PHE A 29 -21.61 -7.84 -5.68
CA PHE A 29 -20.46 -7.73 -4.77
C PHE A 29 -19.19 -7.61 -5.62
N TRP A 30 -18.42 -6.55 -5.40
CA TRP A 30 -17.12 -6.34 -6.05
C TRP A 30 -16.02 -6.51 -5.01
N GLY A 31 -15.13 -7.45 -5.23
CA GLY A 31 -13.95 -7.68 -4.40
C GLY A 31 -12.70 -7.62 -5.27
N LEU A 32 -11.65 -6.98 -4.75
CA LEU A 32 -10.30 -7.11 -5.31
C LEU A 32 -9.67 -8.38 -4.74
N CYS A 33 -9.32 -9.31 -5.61
CA CYS A 33 -8.58 -10.51 -5.23
C CYS A 33 -7.09 -10.22 -5.32
N TYR A 34 -6.43 -10.06 -4.18
CA TYR A 34 -4.98 -9.99 -4.10
C TYR A 34 -4.40 -11.41 -4.04
N ASP A 35 -3.13 -11.55 -4.41
CA ASP A 35 -2.38 -12.77 -4.13
C ASP A 35 -2.42 -13.08 -2.63
N GLN A 36 -2.42 -14.37 -2.30
CA GLN A 36 -2.38 -14.81 -0.91
C GLN A 36 -1.07 -14.32 -0.27
N TYR A 37 -1.17 -13.46 0.74
CA TYR A 37 -0.04 -12.99 1.53
C TYR A 37 0.10 -13.80 2.84
N GLU A 38 1.30 -13.78 3.41
CA GLU A 38 1.66 -14.56 4.60
C GLU A 38 0.99 -13.99 5.85
N THR A 39 1.16 -12.69 6.09
CA THR A 39 0.60 -11.99 7.25
C THR A 39 0.56 -10.49 7.03
N SER A 40 -0.30 -9.77 7.75
CA SER A 40 -0.27 -8.30 7.75
C SER A 40 0.85 -7.77 8.64
N LEU A 41 1.33 -6.55 8.40
CA LEU A 41 2.32 -5.91 9.28
C LEU A 41 1.82 -5.79 10.72
N PHE A 42 0.52 -5.53 10.90
CA PHE A 42 -0.13 -5.48 12.21
C PHE A 42 -0.12 -6.83 12.93
N SER A 43 -0.45 -7.91 12.23
CA SER A 43 -0.41 -9.25 12.80
C SER A 43 1.03 -9.69 13.08
N TRP A 44 1.95 -9.35 12.18
CA TRP A 44 3.38 -9.60 12.35
C TRP A 44 3.94 -8.88 13.58
N SER A 45 3.63 -7.59 13.77
CA SER A 45 4.13 -6.83 14.92
C SER A 45 3.65 -7.43 16.25
N LYS A 46 2.39 -7.89 16.32
CA LYS A 46 1.90 -8.62 17.49
C LYS A 46 2.64 -9.94 17.73
N GLY A 47 2.97 -10.68 16.68
CA GLY A 47 3.76 -11.91 16.77
C GLY A 47 5.19 -11.65 17.27
N VAL A 48 5.78 -10.51 16.94
CA VAL A 48 7.06 -10.06 17.48
C VAL A 48 6.92 -9.73 18.97
N ASP A 49 5.93 -8.91 19.35
CA ASP A 49 5.68 -8.51 20.74
C ASP A 49 5.43 -9.74 21.66
N ASN A 50 4.74 -10.76 21.13
CA ASN A 50 4.46 -12.01 21.84
C ASN A 50 5.63 -13.01 21.83
N GLY A 51 6.73 -12.71 21.13
CA GLY A 51 7.89 -13.60 21.01
C GLY A 51 7.69 -14.84 20.12
N GLU A 52 6.63 -14.86 19.31
CA GLU A 52 6.34 -15.93 18.33
C GLU A 52 7.27 -15.82 17.11
N ILE A 53 7.59 -14.59 16.69
CA ILE A 53 8.50 -14.29 15.59
C ILE A 53 9.88 -13.96 16.13
N LYS A 54 10.88 -14.78 15.77
CA LYS A 54 12.26 -14.73 16.32
C LYS A 54 13.35 -14.50 15.27
N ASP A 55 12.99 -14.14 14.03
CA ASP A 55 13.99 -13.86 13.00
C ASP A 55 14.71 -12.54 13.33
N ASP A 56 15.88 -12.63 13.97
CA ASP A 56 16.66 -11.47 14.42
C ASP A 56 16.92 -10.44 13.31
N LYS A 57 17.02 -10.86 12.05
CA LYS A 57 17.28 -9.94 10.92
C LYS A 57 16.06 -9.10 10.55
N LYS A 58 14.85 -9.62 10.85
CA LYS A 58 13.56 -8.96 10.63
C LYS A 58 13.04 -8.31 11.91
N VAL A 59 13.34 -8.86 13.08
CA VAL A 59 12.90 -8.31 14.38
C VAL A 59 13.74 -7.09 14.77
N ASN A 60 15.06 -7.17 14.61
CA ASN A 60 15.93 -6.06 14.97
C ASN A 60 16.19 -5.19 13.76
N MET A 61 15.64 -3.96 13.79
CA MET A 61 15.94 -3.00 12.73
C MET A 61 17.40 -2.57 12.76
N LYS A 62 18.02 -2.43 13.94
CA LYS A 62 19.40 -1.98 14.13
C LYS A 62 20.38 -3.16 14.08
N ASP A 63 21.51 -2.94 13.42
CA ASP A 63 22.72 -3.77 13.54
C ASP A 63 23.76 -2.93 14.30
N ASN A 64 24.51 -3.48 15.24
CA ASN A 64 25.49 -2.75 16.07
C ASN A 64 26.53 -1.95 15.26
N LYS A 65 26.64 -2.19 13.94
CA LYS A 65 27.50 -1.45 13.02
C LYS A 65 26.75 -0.57 12.01
N ARG A 66 25.43 -0.72 11.83
CA ARG A 66 24.63 -0.01 10.82
C ARG A 66 23.30 0.45 11.40
N CYS A 67 22.86 1.65 11.02
CA CYS A 67 21.54 2.18 11.41
C CYS A 67 20.39 1.21 11.05
N SER A 68 20.57 0.33 10.05
CA SER A 68 19.66 -0.80 9.81
C SER A 68 20.24 -2.06 9.14
N THR A 69 19.61 -3.22 9.39
CA THR A 69 19.95 -4.52 8.74
C THR A 69 19.77 -4.45 7.21
N GLU A 70 20.39 -5.37 6.46
CA GLU A 70 20.22 -5.40 4.99
C GLU A 70 18.76 -5.60 4.57
N PHE A 71 18.03 -6.46 5.31
CA PHE A 71 16.61 -6.67 5.10
C PHE A 71 15.83 -5.34 5.16
N TRP A 72 15.97 -4.60 6.26
CA TRP A 72 15.25 -3.34 6.45
C TRP A 72 15.70 -2.23 5.49
N ARG A 73 16.98 -2.18 5.12
CA ARG A 73 17.46 -1.23 4.09
C ARG A 73 16.82 -1.47 2.74
N ARG A 74 16.69 -2.74 2.34
CA ARG A 74 16.01 -3.12 1.09
C ARG A 74 14.51 -2.81 1.18
N THR A 75 13.84 -3.26 2.24
CA THR A 75 12.41 -3.01 2.44
C THR A 75 12.06 -1.52 2.41
N ILE A 76 12.83 -0.68 3.12
CA ILE A 76 12.60 0.78 3.13
C ILE A 76 12.74 1.36 1.72
N ARG A 77 13.78 0.94 0.98
CA ARG A 77 14.00 1.39 -0.39
C ARG A 77 12.84 0.99 -1.29
N ASP A 78 12.40 -0.26 -1.23
CA ASP A 78 11.37 -0.80 -2.12
C ASP A 78 10.01 -0.15 -1.86
N ILE A 79 9.67 0.13 -0.60
CA ILE A 79 8.45 0.88 -0.25
C ILE A 79 8.53 2.33 -0.74
N LEU A 80 9.67 3.02 -0.58
CA LEU A 80 9.84 4.39 -1.09
C LEU A 80 9.74 4.44 -2.62
N ILE A 81 10.31 3.46 -3.32
CA ILE A 81 10.18 3.31 -4.77
C ILE A 81 8.70 3.09 -5.14
N THR A 82 8.00 2.22 -4.42
CA THR A 82 6.57 1.95 -4.66
C THR A 82 5.71 3.20 -4.48
N ILE A 83 5.92 3.95 -3.39
CA ILE A 83 5.24 5.24 -3.15
C ILE A 83 5.53 6.23 -4.29
N SER A 84 6.79 6.29 -4.76
CA SER A 84 7.17 7.16 -5.87
C SER A 84 6.43 6.78 -7.17
N TYR A 85 6.30 5.48 -7.47
CA TYR A 85 5.55 5.02 -8.64
C TYR A 85 4.06 5.34 -8.55
N ILE A 86 3.46 5.21 -7.35
CA ILE A 86 2.09 5.62 -7.08
C ILE A 86 1.92 7.12 -7.41
N HIS A 87 2.83 7.97 -6.95
CA HIS A 87 2.77 9.42 -7.22
C HIS A 87 2.99 9.77 -8.69
N VAL A 88 3.88 9.06 -9.40
CA VAL A 88 4.07 9.23 -10.85
C VAL A 88 2.79 8.87 -11.62
N ALA A 89 2.01 7.91 -11.14
CA ALA A 89 0.71 7.55 -11.71
C ALA A 89 -0.43 8.51 -11.30
N ASN A 90 -0.14 9.64 -10.63
CA ASN A 90 -1.12 10.55 -10.03
C ASN A 90 -2.11 9.83 -9.07
N LEU A 91 -1.65 8.74 -8.47
CA LEU A 91 -2.34 8.03 -7.41
C LEU A 91 -1.76 8.46 -6.06
N TYR A 92 -2.54 8.22 -5.01
CA TYR A 92 -2.16 8.51 -3.64
C TYR A 92 -2.61 7.37 -2.75
N ARG A 93 -1.82 7.11 -1.71
CA ARG A 93 -2.16 6.05 -0.77
C ARG A 93 -3.42 6.37 0.02
N GLY A 94 -3.66 7.66 0.29
CA GLY A 94 -4.75 8.13 1.14
C GLY A 94 -4.36 8.10 2.62
N ALA A 95 -4.91 9.05 3.39
CA ALA A 95 -4.63 9.22 4.81
C ALA A 95 -5.30 8.10 5.63
N SER A 96 -4.76 6.89 5.54
CA SER A 96 -5.08 5.79 6.45
C SER A 96 -3.81 5.38 7.14
N ASP A 97 -3.68 5.75 8.41
CA ASP A 97 -2.60 5.43 9.36
C ASP A 97 -2.51 3.91 9.68
N SER A 98 -2.94 3.04 8.77
CA SER A 98 -3.13 1.63 9.07
C SER A 98 -1.94 0.79 8.62
N ALA A 99 -1.27 0.17 9.60
CA ALA A 99 -0.34 -0.94 9.37
C ALA A 99 -0.97 -2.07 8.52
N SER A 100 -2.30 -2.16 8.44
CA SER A 100 -3.01 -3.07 7.54
C SER A 100 -2.86 -2.75 6.05
N SER A 101 -2.26 -1.61 5.68
CA SER A 101 -1.89 -1.31 4.30
C SER A 101 -0.65 -2.10 3.84
N TYR A 102 0.06 -2.73 4.78
CA TYR A 102 1.30 -3.45 4.54
C TYR A 102 1.16 -4.92 4.90
N VAL A 103 1.69 -5.80 4.06
CA VAL A 103 1.67 -7.26 4.27
C VAL A 103 3.02 -7.86 3.94
N PHE A 104 3.31 -9.01 4.53
CA PHE A 104 4.44 -9.83 4.12
C PHE A 104 4.03 -10.77 3.00
N PHE A 105 4.75 -10.72 1.89
CA PHE A 105 4.59 -11.59 0.73
C PHE A 105 5.97 -12.07 0.29
N ASN A 106 6.16 -13.40 0.19
CA ASN A 106 7.46 -14.02 -0.08
C ASN A 106 8.59 -13.52 0.84
N GLY A 107 8.27 -13.32 2.12
CA GLY A 107 9.18 -12.83 3.13
C GLY A 107 9.57 -11.35 3.03
N GLU A 108 9.04 -10.59 2.08
CA GLU A 108 9.26 -9.14 1.90
C GLU A 108 8.02 -8.34 2.33
N LEU A 109 8.21 -7.11 2.83
CA LEU A 109 7.09 -6.24 3.22
C LEU A 109 6.63 -5.42 2.02
N THR A 110 5.36 -5.55 1.66
CA THR A 110 4.75 -4.96 0.48
C THR A 110 3.59 -4.04 0.87
N LEU A 111 3.47 -2.91 0.18
CA LEU A 111 2.30 -2.02 0.27
C LEU A 111 1.19 -2.55 -0.66
N ILE A 112 0.01 -2.82 -0.13
CA ILE A 112 -1.12 -3.41 -0.89
C ILE A 112 -2.32 -2.48 -1.05
N LYS A 113 -2.37 -1.36 -0.32
CA LYS A 113 -3.52 -0.45 -0.36
C LYS A 113 -3.13 0.87 -0.99
N VAL A 114 -3.83 1.23 -2.08
CA VAL A 114 -3.76 2.53 -2.76
C VAL A 114 -5.19 3.05 -2.85
N GLU A 115 -5.50 4.16 -2.18
CA GLU A 115 -6.90 4.53 -1.94
C GLU A 115 -7.50 5.50 -2.99
N TYR A 116 -6.72 6.38 -3.63
CA TYR A 116 -7.32 7.44 -4.47
C TYR A 116 -6.50 7.81 -5.72
N SER A 117 -7.23 8.15 -6.79
CA SER A 117 -6.77 8.99 -7.91
C SER A 117 -7.27 10.41 -7.63
N LEU A 118 -6.42 11.43 -7.83
CA LEU A 118 -6.92 12.80 -7.93
C LEU A 118 -7.48 12.97 -9.35
N ASP A 119 -8.73 13.40 -9.48
CA ASP A 119 -9.18 14.04 -10.70
C ASP A 119 -8.33 15.30 -10.93
N ASP A 120 -8.07 15.62 -12.21
CA ASP A 120 -7.18 16.70 -12.64
C ASP A 120 -7.53 18.09 -12.06
N ASP A 121 -8.74 18.27 -11.50
CA ASP A 121 -9.23 19.55 -10.97
C ASP A 121 -8.76 19.88 -9.53
N VAL A 122 -8.12 18.94 -8.81
CA VAL A 122 -7.60 19.15 -7.44
C VAL A 122 -6.07 19.18 -7.41
N VAL A 123 -5.46 19.93 -8.34
CA VAL A 123 -3.99 20.15 -8.38
C VAL A 123 -3.47 20.85 -7.11
N LYS A 124 -4.32 21.60 -6.40
CA LYS A 124 -3.90 22.50 -5.31
C LYS A 124 -3.37 21.80 -4.05
N ASP A 125 -3.49 20.48 -3.95
CA ASP A 125 -3.12 19.72 -2.74
C ASP A 125 -2.18 18.53 -3.04
N LYS A 126 -1.62 18.45 -4.26
CA LYS A 126 -0.74 17.34 -4.69
C LYS A 126 0.49 17.20 -3.81
N ASP A 127 1.27 18.27 -3.64
CA ASP A 127 2.53 18.22 -2.87
C ASP A 127 2.29 17.88 -1.39
N SER A 128 1.19 18.40 -0.84
CA SER A 128 0.74 18.12 0.53
C SER A 128 0.37 16.64 0.72
N ARG A 129 -0.34 16.04 -0.25
CA ARG A 129 -0.67 14.60 -0.23
C ARG A 129 0.55 13.70 -0.45
N MET A 130 1.45 14.07 -1.36
CA MET A 130 2.71 13.35 -1.54
C MET A 130 3.52 13.37 -0.24
N MET A 131 3.60 14.53 0.41
CA MET A 131 4.25 14.68 1.71
C MET A 131 3.57 13.83 2.79
N GLN A 132 2.23 13.77 2.80
CA GLN A 132 1.48 12.95 3.76
C GLN A 132 1.82 11.46 3.63
N ASP A 133 1.94 10.93 2.40
CA ASP A 133 2.29 9.51 2.19
C ASP A 133 3.69 9.19 2.78
N PHE A 134 4.66 10.09 2.63
CA PHE A 134 5.97 9.94 3.27
C PHE A 134 5.91 10.07 4.80
N GLN A 135 5.10 11.00 5.32
CA GLN A 135 4.91 11.15 6.76
C GLN A 135 4.27 9.91 7.38
N ASP A 136 3.28 9.32 6.72
CA ASP A 136 2.64 8.09 7.18
C ASP A 136 3.60 6.91 7.12
N PHE A 137 4.38 6.78 6.06
CA PHE A 137 5.45 5.77 6.00
C PHE A 137 6.46 5.95 7.14
N LYS A 138 6.84 7.20 7.47
CA LYS A 138 7.71 7.48 8.62
C LYS A 138 7.08 7.05 9.95
N LYS A 139 5.76 7.23 10.16
CA LYS A 139 5.07 6.73 11.37
C LYS A 139 5.13 5.21 11.45
N ILE A 140 4.95 4.51 10.33
CA ILE A 140 5.09 3.05 10.27
C ILE A 140 6.51 2.62 10.64
N LEU A 141 7.53 3.31 10.13
CA LEU A 141 8.91 3.06 10.54
C LEU A 141 9.09 3.26 12.05
N VAL A 142 8.47 4.26 12.67
CA VAL A 142 8.51 4.45 14.14
C VAL A 142 7.88 3.27 14.88
N VAL A 143 6.76 2.73 14.40
CA VAL A 143 6.14 1.52 14.97
C VAL A 143 7.09 0.33 14.89
N LEU A 144 7.78 0.16 13.77
CA LEU A 144 8.78 -0.89 13.56
C LEU A 144 10.10 -0.66 14.30
N LEU A 145 10.39 0.61 14.65
CA LEU A 145 11.59 1.06 15.33
C LEU A 145 11.43 1.15 16.85
N LYS A 146 10.25 0.86 17.40
CA LYS A 146 10.08 0.85 18.86
C LYS A 146 11.18 -0.05 19.43
N PRO A 147 12.07 0.51 20.27
CA PRO A 147 13.04 -0.32 20.94
C PRO A 147 12.23 -1.32 21.77
N ASN A 148 12.51 -2.60 21.61
CA ASN A 148 12.35 -3.51 22.74
C ASN A 148 13.22 -2.89 23.85
N GLU A 149 12.58 -2.15 24.75
CA GLU A 149 13.19 -1.75 26.01
C GLU A 149 13.48 -3.06 26.74
N TYR A 150 14.73 -3.52 26.58
CA TYR A 150 15.34 -4.54 27.42
C TYR A 150 15.68 -3.94 28.78
#